data_AF-A0A077WQE0-F1
#
_entry.id   AF-A0A077WQE0-F1
#
_cell.length_a   1.000
_cell.length_b   1.000
_cell.length_c   1.000
_cell.angle_alpha   90.00
_cell.angle_beta   90.00
_cell.angle_gamma   90.00
#
_symmetry.space_group_name_H-M   'P 1'
#
loop_
_entity.id
_entity.type
_entity.pdbx_description
1 polymer ?
#
loop_
_entity_poly.entity_id
_entity_poly.type
_entity_poly.pdbx_seq_one_letter_code
_entity_poly.pdbx_strand_id
1 'polypeptide(L)'
;MTSTAAYTILELSPPTTPNALPREQLNKKSKVDHEQNLKQLKRVEKAMKKQQFWVEVAVIDRTFYKLSNSQRLFPRFRIMAQVRQLCKRLKRLGIDHVVARFLYVFWNVKSADNCKGPWNFTPTKEFAEYTMHRIIAAALLLDRLQALLMKAYVEQTKTLRLRHFTNLMFVYMGACSRLYCMAHRWSIELQQCYDLIQGWYAAFPSGIKPKNKTKETISNIDYTCLPDTCIQARRNAIQEWSGQAE
;
A
#
# COMPACT_ATOMS: atom_id res chain seq x y z
N MET A 1 -2.84 -23.98 -10.17
CA MET A 1 -1.63 -23.13 -10.02
C MET A 1 -1.80 -21.88 -10.87
N THR A 2 -2.33 -20.78 -10.33
CA THR A 2 -2.28 -19.42 -10.95
C THR A 2 -2.53 -18.36 -9.87
N SER A 3 -1.66 -18.30 -8.86
CA SER A 3 -1.64 -17.18 -7.90
C SER A 3 -0.76 -16.07 -8.48
N THR A 4 -1.28 -15.27 -9.41
CA THR A 4 -0.40 -14.37 -10.18
C THR A 4 -0.99 -13.06 -10.70
N ALA A 5 -2.18 -12.61 -10.25
CA ALA A 5 -2.71 -11.29 -10.65
C ALA A 5 -2.54 -10.20 -9.57
N ALA A 6 -2.78 -10.54 -8.29
CA ALA A 6 -2.74 -9.56 -7.21
C ALA A 6 -1.33 -9.04 -6.87
N TYR A 7 -0.28 -9.78 -7.25
CA TYR A 7 1.10 -9.53 -6.80
C TYR A 7 2.07 -9.10 -7.90
N THR A 8 1.69 -9.21 -9.18
CA THR A 8 2.43 -8.65 -10.33
C THR A 8 2.54 -7.13 -10.25
N ILE A 9 1.67 -6.50 -9.46
CA ILE A 9 1.66 -5.05 -9.21
C ILE A 9 2.86 -4.59 -8.35
N LEU A 10 3.51 -5.50 -7.63
CA LEU A 10 4.68 -5.19 -6.79
C LEU A 10 5.93 -4.83 -7.62
N GLU A 11 5.99 -5.24 -8.88
CA GLU A 11 7.14 -5.03 -9.77
C GLU A 11 6.87 -4.02 -10.88
N LEU A 12 5.75 -3.28 -10.79
CA LEU A 12 5.49 -2.18 -11.72
C LEU A 12 6.64 -1.17 -11.67
N SER A 13 7.33 -1.01 -12.80
CA SER A 13 8.27 0.08 -13.03
C SER A 13 7.50 1.39 -13.18
N PRO A 14 8.06 2.54 -12.75
CA PRO A 14 7.45 3.82 -13.04
C PRO A 14 7.30 4.00 -14.56
N PRO A 15 6.26 4.72 -15.03
CA PRO A 15 6.04 4.91 -16.45
C PRO A 15 7.22 5.66 -17.09
N THR A 16 7.51 5.34 -18.36
CA THR A 16 8.57 5.97 -19.15
C THR A 16 8.19 7.39 -19.61
N THR A 17 6.91 7.75 -19.49
CA THR A 17 6.39 9.09 -19.79
C THR A 17 6.89 10.13 -18.77
N PRO A 18 6.92 11.43 -19.14
CA PRO A 18 7.23 12.47 -18.18
C PRO A 18 6.24 12.42 -17.02
N ASN A 19 6.74 12.36 -15.78
CA ASN A 19 5.90 12.27 -14.58
C ASN A 19 5.16 13.59 -14.28
N ALA A 20 5.63 14.71 -14.83
CA ALA A 20 5.17 16.05 -14.54
C ALA A 20 4.96 16.82 -15.85
N LEU A 21 3.85 17.53 -15.96
CA LEU A 21 3.54 18.46 -17.04
C LEU A 21 3.23 19.85 -16.48
N PRO A 22 3.42 20.93 -17.27
CA PRO A 22 3.07 22.28 -16.82
C PRO A 22 1.59 22.39 -16.44
N ARG A 23 1.30 23.14 -15.37
CA ARG A 23 -0.06 23.38 -14.86
C ARG A 23 -1.04 23.87 -15.92
N GLU A 24 -0.57 24.59 -16.93
CA GLU A 24 -1.37 25.11 -18.03
C GLU A 24 -2.10 24.02 -18.83
N GLN A 25 -1.55 22.80 -18.83
CA GLN A 25 -2.11 21.64 -19.53
C GLN A 25 -3.22 20.94 -18.74
N LEU A 26 -3.55 21.44 -17.56
CA LEU A 26 -4.60 20.88 -16.72
C LEU A 26 -5.98 21.09 -17.39
N ASN A 27 -6.83 20.07 -17.32
CA ASN A 27 -8.14 20.12 -17.95
C ASN A 27 -9.09 21.05 -17.19
N LYS A 28 -9.25 22.28 -17.69
CA LYS A 28 -10.12 23.33 -17.10
C LYS A 28 -11.61 22.95 -17.04
N LYS A 29 -12.04 21.91 -17.76
CA LYS A 29 -13.44 21.43 -17.72
C LYS A 29 -13.76 20.68 -16.43
N SER A 30 -12.76 20.18 -15.72
CA SER A 30 -12.93 19.46 -14.46
C SER A 30 -13.11 20.46 -13.30
N LYS A 31 -14.27 20.44 -12.63
CA LYS A 31 -14.54 21.25 -11.43
C LYS A 31 -13.96 20.57 -10.18
N VAL A 32 -12.64 20.43 -10.11
CA VAL A 32 -11.95 19.81 -8.97
C VAL A 32 -11.23 20.85 -8.15
N ASP A 33 -11.39 20.83 -6.83
CA ASP A 33 -10.62 21.67 -5.91
C ASP A 33 -9.21 21.10 -5.69
N HIS A 34 -8.27 21.61 -6.46
CA HIS A 34 -6.86 21.20 -6.40
C HIS A 34 -6.20 21.53 -5.07
N GLU A 35 -6.57 22.62 -4.40
CA GLU A 35 -5.94 23.03 -3.15
C GLU A 35 -6.38 22.16 -1.98
N GLN A 36 -7.68 21.85 -1.91
CA GLN A 36 -8.21 20.92 -0.94
C GLN A 36 -7.60 19.53 -1.12
N ASN A 37 -7.51 19.04 -2.36
CA ASN A 37 -6.91 17.74 -2.65
C ASN A 37 -5.44 17.68 -2.25
N LEU A 38 -4.65 18.72 -2.52
CA LEU A 38 -3.26 18.80 -2.06
C LEU A 38 -3.13 18.79 -0.53
N LYS A 39 -4.02 19.51 0.18
CA LYS A 39 -4.06 19.52 1.65
C LYS A 39 -4.36 18.12 2.19
N GLN A 40 -5.30 17.40 1.59
CA GLN A 40 -5.61 16.02 1.97
C GLN A 40 -4.44 15.06 1.69
N LEU A 41 -3.83 15.15 0.50
CA LEU A 41 -2.66 14.33 0.14
C LEU A 41 -1.48 14.54 1.12
N LYS A 42 -1.21 15.79 1.53
CA LYS A 42 -0.19 16.10 2.56
C LYS A 42 -0.50 15.46 3.92
N ARG A 43 -1.78 15.37 4.31
CA ARG A 43 -2.17 14.71 5.57
C ARG A 43 -1.91 13.21 5.50
N VAL A 44 -2.28 12.56 4.39
CA VAL A 44 -2.04 11.13 4.15
C VAL A 44 -0.55 10.83 4.15
N GLU A 45 0.26 11.63 3.45
CA GLU A 45 1.71 11.48 3.40
C GLU A 45 2.36 11.54 4.80
N LYS A 46 1.94 12.51 5.62
CA LYS A 46 2.40 12.65 7.01
C LYS A 46 1.96 11.47 7.87
N ALA A 47 0.76 10.92 7.64
CA ALA A 47 0.27 9.77 8.38
C ALA A 47 1.10 8.50 8.07
N MET A 48 1.49 8.29 6.82
CA MET A 48 2.31 7.14 6.40
C MET A 48 3.76 7.21 6.88
N LYS A 49 4.32 8.41 7.05
CA LYS A 49 5.67 8.62 7.60
C LYS A 49 5.83 8.21 9.07
N LYS A 50 4.73 7.93 9.79
CA LYS A 50 4.80 7.55 11.21
C LYS A 50 5.50 6.21 11.38
N GLN A 51 6.62 6.23 12.10
CA GLN A 51 7.46 5.04 12.35
C GLN A 51 6.84 4.01 13.31
N GLN A 52 5.72 4.35 13.98
CA GLN A 52 5.11 3.51 15.00
C GLN A 52 4.75 2.10 14.49
N PHE A 53 4.28 2.00 13.25
CA PHE A 53 4.01 0.71 12.60
C PHE A 53 5.27 -0.17 12.53
N TRP A 54 6.39 0.42 12.10
CA TRP A 54 7.65 -0.31 11.92
C TRP A 54 8.33 -0.68 13.25
N VAL A 55 8.08 0.09 14.31
CA VAL A 55 8.51 -0.27 15.67
C VAL A 55 7.85 -1.58 16.11
N GLU A 56 6.54 -1.73 15.91
CA GLU A 56 5.83 -2.97 16.24
C GLU A 56 6.30 -4.16 15.39
N VAL A 57 6.54 -3.95 14.09
CA VAL A 57 7.13 -4.97 13.21
C VAL A 57 8.51 -5.39 13.74
N ALA A 58 9.34 -4.45 14.19
CA ALA A 58 10.66 -4.76 14.76
C ALA A 58 10.58 -5.56 16.07
N VAL A 59 9.58 -5.29 16.92
CA VAL A 59 9.31 -6.08 18.13
C VAL A 59 8.97 -7.52 17.76
N ILE A 60 8.09 -7.72 16.77
CA ILE A 60 7.73 -9.06 16.28
C ILE A 60 8.96 -9.78 15.70
N ASP A 61 9.76 -9.09 14.89
CA ASP A 61 10.98 -9.65 14.28
C ASP A 61 11.99 -10.13 15.32
N ARG A 62 12.29 -9.28 16.33
CA ARG A 62 13.22 -9.61 17.42
C ARG A 62 12.71 -10.79 18.24
N THR A 63 11.41 -10.78 18.57
CA THR A 63 10.80 -11.86 19.35
C THR A 63 10.81 -13.17 18.57
N PHE A 64 10.50 -13.12 17.27
CA PHE A 64 10.54 -14.29 16.40
C PHE A 64 11.93 -14.90 16.32
N TYR A 65 12.97 -14.06 16.17
CA TYR A 65 14.35 -14.54 16.09
C TYR A 65 14.76 -15.27 17.36
N LYS A 66 14.49 -14.68 18.53
CA LYS A 66 14.80 -15.29 19.84
C LYS A 66 14.15 -16.66 20.07
N LEU A 67 13.00 -16.91 19.43
CA LEU A 67 12.23 -18.13 19.62
C LEU A 67 12.35 -19.12 18.49
N SER A 68 13.17 -18.82 17.49
CA SER A 68 13.22 -19.67 16.30
C SER A 68 13.65 -21.09 16.61
N ASN A 69 14.55 -21.28 17.57
CA ASN A 69 15.04 -22.61 17.94
C ASN A 69 14.03 -23.41 18.78
N SER A 70 13.32 -22.75 19.70
CA SER A 70 12.40 -23.41 20.63
C SER A 70 10.98 -23.59 20.08
N GLN A 71 10.59 -22.79 19.09
CA GLN A 71 9.20 -22.74 18.61
C GLN A 71 9.02 -23.17 17.15
N ARG A 72 10.08 -23.58 16.44
CA ARG A 72 10.06 -23.87 15.00
C ARG A 72 8.98 -24.84 14.56
N LEU A 73 8.74 -25.87 15.38
CA LEU A 73 7.84 -26.98 15.07
C LEU A 73 6.36 -26.61 15.23
N PHE A 74 6.05 -25.53 15.95
CA PHE A 74 4.66 -25.17 16.23
C PHE A 74 4.00 -24.44 15.05
N PRO A 75 2.71 -24.73 14.74
CA PRO A 75 1.97 -24.05 13.67
C PRO A 75 1.95 -22.52 13.79
N ARG A 76 1.84 -22.00 15.02
CA ARG A 76 1.91 -20.55 15.34
C ARG A 76 3.17 -19.89 14.79
N PHE A 77 4.30 -20.59 14.79
CA PHE A 77 5.57 -20.06 14.32
C PHE A 77 5.57 -19.90 12.79
N ARG A 78 4.93 -20.82 12.05
CA ARG A 78 4.75 -20.70 10.60
C ARG A 78 3.88 -19.49 10.23
N ILE A 79 2.79 -19.25 10.98
CA ILE A 79 1.92 -18.08 10.77
C ILE A 79 2.72 -16.78 11.00
N MET A 80 3.52 -16.71 12.07
CA MET A 80 4.37 -15.54 12.31
C MET A 80 5.45 -15.37 11.25
N ALA A 81 5.98 -16.44 10.67
CA ALA A 81 6.91 -16.34 9.55
C ALA A 81 6.24 -15.69 8.32
N GLN A 82 4.98 -16.03 8.03
CA GLN A 82 4.20 -15.41 6.96
C GLN A 82 3.91 -13.92 7.24
N VAL A 83 3.54 -13.56 8.48
CA VAL A 83 3.39 -12.16 8.92
C VAL A 83 4.66 -11.36 8.60
N ARG A 84 5.83 -11.88 8.99
CA ARG A 84 7.12 -11.24 8.71
C ARG A 84 7.40 -11.10 7.21
N GLN A 85 7.08 -12.12 6.42
CA GLN A 85 7.25 -12.07 4.98
C GLN A 85 6.39 -10.98 4.34
N LEU A 86 5.14 -10.82 4.77
CA LEU A 86 4.28 -9.72 4.30
C LEU A 86 4.81 -8.36 4.72
N CYS A 87 5.26 -8.18 5.96
CA CYS A 87 5.86 -6.92 6.42
C CYS A 87 7.11 -6.56 5.58
N LYS A 88 7.95 -7.54 5.23
CA LYS A 88 9.10 -7.33 4.32
C LYS A 88 8.65 -6.92 2.92
N ARG A 89 7.60 -7.53 2.37
CA ARG A 89 7.04 -7.16 1.07
C ARG A 89 6.46 -5.76 1.08
N LEU A 90 5.71 -5.40 2.13
CA LEU A 90 5.18 -4.06 2.33
C LEU A 90 6.31 -3.01 2.43
N LYS A 91 7.39 -3.33 3.15
CA LYS A 91 8.57 -2.45 3.23
C LYS A 91 9.24 -2.26 1.87
N ARG A 92 9.37 -3.33 1.07
CA ARG A 92 9.94 -3.26 -0.29
C ARG A 92 9.07 -2.45 -1.26
N LEU A 93 7.75 -2.45 -1.07
CA LEU A 93 6.83 -1.66 -1.88
C LEU A 93 7.10 -0.15 -1.73
N GLY A 94 7.58 0.30 -0.56
CA GLY A 94 7.97 1.70 -0.34
C GLY A 94 6.83 2.69 -0.56
N ILE A 95 5.62 2.36 -0.09
CA ILE A 95 4.40 3.12 -0.38
C ILE A 95 4.46 4.56 0.12
N ASP A 96 5.16 4.80 1.23
CA ASP A 96 5.47 6.11 1.77
C ASP A 96 6.24 6.97 0.77
N HIS A 97 7.25 6.39 0.13
CA HIS A 97 8.02 7.05 -0.93
C HIS A 97 7.21 7.28 -2.20
N VAL A 98 6.32 6.35 -2.56
CA VAL A 98 5.45 6.47 -3.73
C VAL A 98 4.47 7.64 -3.57
N VAL A 99 3.77 7.72 -2.44
CA VAL A 99 2.82 8.82 -2.14
C VAL A 99 3.56 10.15 -2.01
N ALA A 100 4.74 10.17 -1.36
CA ALA A 100 5.56 11.37 -1.27
C ALA A 100 6.04 11.84 -2.66
N ARG A 101 6.48 10.92 -3.52
CA ARG A 101 6.88 11.24 -4.90
C ARG A 101 5.71 11.80 -5.70
N PHE A 102 4.51 11.24 -5.53
CA PHE A 102 3.29 11.77 -6.16
C PHE A 102 3.01 13.21 -5.73
N LEU A 103 3.18 13.53 -4.46
CA LEU A 103 3.07 14.90 -3.94
C LEU A 103 4.15 15.84 -4.50
N TYR A 104 5.40 15.39 -4.60
CA TYR A 104 6.50 16.27 -5.02
C TYR A 104 6.47 16.64 -6.49
N VAL A 105 5.79 15.83 -7.32
CA VAL A 105 5.60 16.12 -8.75
C VAL A 105 4.94 17.47 -8.99
N PHE A 106 4.07 17.94 -8.09
CA PHE A 106 3.42 19.24 -8.21
C PHE A 106 4.37 20.45 -8.20
N TRP A 107 5.56 20.27 -7.60
CA TRP A 107 6.64 21.27 -7.60
C TRP A 107 7.83 20.84 -8.47
N ASN A 108 7.77 19.67 -9.11
CA ASN A 108 8.88 19.04 -9.82
C ASN A 108 10.17 18.96 -8.99
N VAL A 109 10.05 18.55 -7.72
CA VAL A 109 11.20 18.43 -6.81
C VAL A 109 11.37 17.01 -6.27
N LYS A 110 12.56 16.74 -5.71
CA LYS A 110 12.94 15.45 -5.11
C LYS A 110 12.66 15.35 -3.61
N SER A 111 12.41 16.47 -2.92
CA SER A 111 12.23 16.52 -1.46
C SER A 111 11.13 17.50 -1.04
N ALA A 112 10.50 17.22 0.10
CA ALA A 112 9.46 18.03 0.73
C ALA A 112 9.93 19.45 1.09
N ASP A 113 11.20 19.61 1.48
CA ASP A 113 11.74 20.91 1.95
C ASP A 113 11.75 21.97 0.84
N ASN A 114 11.72 21.51 -0.42
CA ASN A 114 11.74 22.36 -1.60
C ASN A 114 10.33 22.60 -2.17
N CYS A 115 9.27 22.05 -1.56
CA CYS A 115 7.89 22.32 -1.92
C CYS A 115 7.42 23.68 -1.34
N LYS A 116 8.08 24.76 -1.78
CA LYS A 116 7.77 26.14 -1.38
C LYS A 116 7.02 26.85 -2.50
N GLY A 117 6.05 27.69 -2.14
CA GLY A 117 5.28 28.51 -3.08
C GLY A 117 4.16 27.76 -3.82
N PRO A 118 3.53 28.41 -4.82
CA PRO A 118 2.46 27.82 -5.61
C PRO A 118 2.97 26.61 -6.41
N TRP A 119 2.10 25.62 -6.62
CA TRP A 119 2.42 24.49 -7.46
C TRP A 119 2.32 24.88 -8.94
N ASN A 120 3.32 24.44 -9.71
CA ASN A 120 3.53 24.84 -11.10
C ASN A 120 3.40 23.67 -12.09
N PHE A 121 3.42 22.44 -11.56
CA PHE A 121 3.38 21.21 -12.34
C PHE A 121 2.20 20.34 -11.90
N THR A 122 1.76 19.46 -12.80
CA THR A 122 0.70 18.49 -12.57
C THR A 122 1.19 17.11 -12.93
N PRO A 123 0.81 16.07 -12.17
CA PRO A 123 1.12 14.70 -12.54
C PRO A 123 0.42 14.32 -13.84
N THR A 124 1.04 13.42 -14.57
CA THR A 124 0.42 12.77 -15.73
C THR A 124 -0.55 11.68 -15.29
N LYS A 125 -1.52 11.39 -16.15
CA LYS A 125 -2.48 10.29 -15.93
C LYS A 125 -1.79 8.95 -15.67
N GLU A 126 -0.77 8.66 -16.46
CA GLU A 126 -0.03 7.39 -16.37
C GLU A 126 0.71 7.28 -15.03
N PHE A 127 1.23 8.39 -14.51
CA PHE A 127 1.87 8.43 -13.20
C PHE A 127 0.87 8.34 -12.03
N ALA A 128 -0.33 8.91 -12.20
CA ALA A 128 -1.42 8.74 -11.25
C ALA A 128 -1.91 7.28 -11.21
N GLU A 129 -2.10 6.63 -12.35
CA GLU A 129 -2.43 5.21 -12.48
C GLU A 129 -1.39 4.30 -11.83
N TYR A 130 -0.11 4.53 -12.13
CA TYR A 130 0.99 3.86 -11.45
C TYR A 130 0.86 3.98 -9.92
N THR A 131 0.65 5.19 -9.42
CA THR A 131 0.51 5.45 -7.97
C THR A 131 -0.69 4.70 -7.39
N MET A 132 -1.84 4.72 -8.07
CA MET A 132 -3.06 4.02 -7.68
C MET A 132 -2.86 2.49 -7.63
N HIS A 133 -2.19 1.90 -8.61
CA HIS A 133 -1.83 0.48 -8.59
C HIS A 133 -0.93 0.13 -7.40
N ARG A 134 0.07 0.95 -7.08
CA ARG A 134 0.93 0.74 -5.91
C ARG A 134 0.12 0.82 -4.60
N ILE A 135 -0.85 1.73 -4.51
CA ILE A 135 -1.76 1.83 -3.38
C ILE A 135 -2.62 0.56 -3.24
N ILE A 136 -3.17 0.04 -4.35
CA ILE A 136 -3.93 -1.22 -4.35
C ILE A 136 -3.06 -2.36 -3.81
N ALA A 137 -1.82 -2.51 -4.32
CA ALA A 137 -0.91 -3.55 -3.85
C ALA A 137 -0.60 -3.43 -2.35
N ALA A 138 -0.42 -2.21 -1.84
CA ALA A 138 -0.22 -1.96 -0.41
C ALA A 138 -1.44 -2.38 0.42
N ALA A 139 -2.65 -2.00 -0.03
CA ALA A 139 -3.90 -2.33 0.65
C ALA A 139 -4.11 -3.85 0.73
N LEU A 140 -3.85 -4.57 -0.37
CA LEU A 140 -3.94 -6.04 -0.40
C LEU A 140 -2.97 -6.72 0.58
N LEU A 141 -1.73 -6.22 0.67
CA LEU A 141 -0.76 -6.74 1.64
C LEU A 141 -1.22 -6.49 3.08
N LEU A 142 -1.80 -5.32 3.36
CA LEU A 142 -2.30 -4.96 4.70
C LEU A 142 -3.55 -5.75 5.10
N ASP A 143 -4.45 -6.02 4.15
CA ASP A 143 -5.64 -6.84 4.41
C ASP A 143 -5.25 -8.30 4.70
N ARG A 144 -4.31 -8.85 3.91
CA ARG A 144 -3.75 -10.18 4.19
C ARG A 144 -3.02 -10.22 5.53
N LEU A 145 -2.27 -9.17 5.85
CA LEU A 145 -1.58 -9.04 7.12
C LEU A 145 -2.56 -9.04 8.29
N GLN A 146 -3.66 -8.28 8.20
CA GLN A 146 -4.73 -8.27 9.20
C GLN A 146 -5.30 -9.68 9.43
N ALA A 147 -5.62 -10.42 8.36
CA ALA A 147 -6.14 -11.78 8.47
C ALA A 147 -5.14 -12.73 9.17
N LEU A 148 -3.86 -12.64 8.83
CA LEU A 148 -2.82 -13.46 9.47
C LEU A 148 -2.56 -13.07 10.92
N LEU A 149 -2.61 -11.79 11.27
CA LEU A 149 -2.45 -11.32 12.65
C LEU A 149 -3.60 -11.79 13.54
N MET A 150 -4.83 -11.77 13.03
CA MET A 150 -5.99 -12.33 13.73
C MET A 150 -5.82 -13.84 13.94
N LYS A 151 -5.43 -14.57 12.89
CA LYS A 151 -5.14 -16.01 13.00
C LYS A 151 -4.04 -16.30 14.02
N ALA A 152 -2.96 -15.52 14.01
CA ALA A 152 -1.88 -15.63 14.98
C ALA A 152 -2.38 -15.40 16.41
N TYR A 153 -3.18 -14.35 16.63
CA TYR A 153 -3.75 -14.05 17.94
C TYR A 153 -4.61 -15.20 18.49
N VAL A 154 -5.47 -15.79 17.65
CA VAL A 154 -6.31 -16.94 18.03
C VAL A 154 -5.45 -18.15 18.40
N GLU A 155 -4.42 -18.47 17.61
CA GLU A 155 -3.50 -19.59 17.91
C GLU A 155 -2.68 -19.37 19.20
N GLN A 156 -2.27 -18.14 19.48
CA GLN A 156 -1.63 -17.82 20.75
C GLN A 156 -2.58 -17.94 21.94
N THR A 157 -3.86 -17.57 21.77
CA THR A 157 -4.89 -17.73 22.80
C THR A 157 -5.11 -19.22 23.14
N LYS A 158 -5.13 -20.10 22.13
CA LYS A 158 -5.21 -21.56 22.36
C LYS A 158 -4.01 -22.06 23.16
N THR A 159 -2.81 -21.59 22.83
CA THR A 159 -1.57 -21.93 23.53
C THR A 159 -1.57 -21.44 24.99
N LEU A 160 -2.09 -20.23 25.22
CA LEU A 160 -2.19 -19.62 26.55
C LEU A 160 -3.03 -20.46 27.51
N ARG A 161 -4.10 -21.11 27.01
CA ARG A 161 -4.93 -22.04 27.81
C ARG A 161 -4.14 -23.25 28.34
N LEU A 162 -3.07 -23.65 27.64
CA LEU A 162 -2.15 -24.72 28.06
C LEU A 162 -1.11 -24.24 29.10
N ARG A 163 -1.16 -22.96 29.51
CA ARG A 163 -0.29 -22.34 30.54
C ARG A 163 1.22 -22.40 30.27
N HIS A 164 1.63 -22.66 29.04
CA HIS A 164 3.04 -22.62 28.65
C HIS A 164 3.45 -21.22 28.16
N PHE A 165 4.61 -20.73 28.60
CA PHE A 165 5.24 -19.49 28.11
C PHE A 165 4.35 -18.23 28.19
N THR A 166 3.52 -18.13 29.23
CA THR A 166 2.44 -17.14 29.40
C THR A 166 2.89 -15.69 29.15
N ASN A 167 3.99 -15.25 29.78
CA ASN A 167 4.49 -13.87 29.63
C ASN A 167 4.84 -13.51 28.19
N LEU A 168 5.44 -14.47 27.47
CA LEU A 168 5.82 -14.29 26.07
C LEU A 168 4.60 -14.26 25.15
N MET A 169 3.58 -15.06 25.46
CA MET A 169 2.33 -15.07 24.70
C MET A 169 1.60 -13.75 24.84
N PHE A 170 1.57 -13.14 26.03
CA PHE A 170 1.00 -11.80 26.21
C PHE A 170 1.72 -10.74 25.38
N VAL A 171 3.06 -10.78 25.32
CA VAL A 171 3.83 -9.86 24.47
C VAL A 171 3.47 -10.04 23.00
N TYR A 172 3.37 -11.28 22.51
CA TYR A 172 2.96 -11.54 21.12
C TYR A 172 1.54 -11.10 20.82
N MET A 173 0.60 -11.44 21.69
CA MET A 173 -0.80 -11.09 21.51
C MET A 173 -0.98 -9.58 21.50
N GLY A 174 -0.28 -8.86 22.39
CA GLY A 174 -0.25 -7.40 22.42
C GLY A 174 0.38 -6.79 21.17
N ALA A 175 1.51 -7.32 20.69
CA ALA A 175 2.14 -6.86 19.46
C ALA A 175 1.26 -7.13 18.23
N CYS A 176 0.67 -8.32 18.12
CA CYS A 176 -0.24 -8.67 17.02
C CYS A 176 -1.50 -7.79 17.02
N SER A 177 -2.10 -7.55 18.18
CA SER A 177 -3.29 -6.70 18.31
C SER A 177 -2.99 -5.25 17.90
N ARG A 178 -1.91 -4.66 18.41
CA ARG A 178 -1.51 -3.29 18.03
C ARG A 178 -1.18 -3.18 16.54
N LEU A 179 -0.42 -4.14 16.02
CA LEU A 179 -0.08 -4.15 14.59
C LEU A 179 -1.32 -4.35 13.71
N TYR A 180 -2.30 -5.15 14.15
CA TYR A 180 -3.58 -5.32 13.46
C TYR A 180 -4.34 -4.00 13.35
N CYS A 181 -4.50 -3.27 14.46
CA CYS A 181 -5.16 -1.97 14.47
C CYS A 181 -4.43 -0.94 13.58
N MET A 182 -3.10 -0.94 13.61
CA MET A 182 -2.32 -0.05 12.75
C MET A 182 -2.42 -0.41 11.26
N ALA A 183 -2.39 -1.71 10.93
CA ALA A 183 -2.56 -2.19 9.56
C ALA A 183 -3.95 -1.84 9.01
N HIS A 184 -4.99 -1.98 9.84
CA HIS A 184 -6.35 -1.57 9.51
C HIS A 184 -6.43 -0.07 9.21
N ARG A 185 -5.86 0.75 10.09
CA ARG A 185 -5.81 2.21 9.89
C ARG A 185 -5.07 2.58 8.60
N TRP A 186 -3.90 1.99 8.34
CA TRP A 186 -3.17 2.22 7.09
C TRP A 186 -3.98 1.81 5.85
N SER A 187 -4.71 0.70 5.92
CA SER A 187 -5.58 0.25 4.82
C SER A 187 -6.68 1.28 4.51
N ILE A 188 -7.29 1.89 5.54
CA ILE A 188 -8.27 2.98 5.37
C ILE A 188 -7.63 4.22 4.75
N GLU A 189 -6.48 4.67 5.27
CA GLU A 189 -5.79 5.87 4.77
C GLU A 189 -5.33 5.69 3.31
N LEU A 190 -4.91 4.47 2.93
CA LEU A 190 -4.59 4.11 1.55
C LEU A 190 -5.82 4.15 0.65
N GLN A 191 -6.97 3.63 1.11
CA GLN A 191 -8.22 3.71 0.36
C GLN A 191 -8.62 5.17 0.12
N GLN A 192 -8.57 6.01 1.15
CA GLN A 192 -8.86 7.44 1.02
C GLN A 192 -7.90 8.13 0.04
N CYS A 193 -6.62 7.74 0.04
CA CYS A 193 -5.65 8.23 -0.92
C CYS A 193 -5.99 7.80 -2.36
N TYR A 194 -6.43 6.56 -2.55
CA TYR A 194 -6.88 6.05 -3.85
C TYR A 194 -8.08 6.85 -4.36
N ASP A 195 -9.12 6.99 -3.54
CA ASP A 195 -10.35 7.69 -3.91
C ASP A 195 -10.08 9.17 -4.24
N LEU A 196 -9.17 9.80 -3.50
CA LEU A 196 -8.69 11.16 -3.75
C LEU A 196 -8.00 11.28 -5.12
N ILE A 197 -7.04 10.40 -5.41
CA ILE A 197 -6.30 10.43 -6.68
C ILE A 197 -7.25 10.12 -7.84
N GLN A 198 -8.18 9.19 -7.67
CA GLN A 198 -9.15 8.81 -8.69
C GLN A 198 -10.14 9.93 -9.02
N GLY A 199 -10.65 10.63 -8.01
CA GLY A 199 -11.49 11.81 -8.23
C GLY A 199 -10.73 12.93 -8.94
N TRP A 200 -9.42 13.02 -8.69
CA TRP A 200 -8.55 14.02 -9.31
C TRP A 200 -8.04 13.62 -10.71
N TYR A 201 -8.00 12.32 -11.00
CA TYR A 201 -7.46 11.74 -12.24
C TYR A 201 -8.09 12.34 -13.51
N ALA A 202 -9.38 12.68 -13.49
CA ALA A 202 -10.08 13.29 -14.61
C ALA A 202 -9.51 14.67 -15.02
N ALA A 203 -8.86 15.38 -14.10
CA ALA A 203 -8.25 16.68 -14.36
C ALA A 203 -6.83 16.57 -14.97
N PHE A 204 -6.15 15.44 -14.82
CA PHE A 204 -4.76 15.29 -15.23
C PHE A 204 -4.62 15.13 -16.75
N PRO A 205 -3.59 15.77 -17.36
CA PRO A 205 -3.24 15.53 -18.75
C PRO A 205 -2.57 14.16 -18.96
N SER A 206 -2.75 13.57 -20.15
CA SER A 206 -2.00 12.38 -20.56
C SER A 206 -0.62 12.80 -21.06
N GLY A 207 0.42 12.11 -20.57
CA GLY A 207 1.80 12.28 -21.05
C GLY A 207 2.07 11.60 -22.38
N ILE A 208 1.15 10.75 -22.85
CA ILE A 208 1.30 9.97 -24.07
C ILE A 208 0.93 10.83 -25.28
N LYS A 209 1.91 11.05 -26.17
CA LYS A 209 1.66 11.71 -27.46
C LYS A 209 0.74 10.82 -28.32
N PRO A 210 -0.23 11.38 -29.06
CA PRO A 210 -1.23 10.60 -29.81
C PRO A 210 -0.62 9.61 -30.82
N LYS A 211 0.58 9.90 -31.36
CA LYS A 211 1.31 9.00 -32.27
C LYS A 211 1.89 7.73 -31.62
N ASN A 212 2.02 7.71 -30.29
CA ASN A 212 2.64 6.60 -29.53
C ASN A 212 1.63 5.71 -28.79
N LYS A 213 0.35 6.11 -28.71
CA LYS A 213 -0.69 5.32 -28.04
C LYS A 213 -0.73 3.88 -28.57
N THR A 214 -0.66 3.70 -29.89
CA THR A 214 -0.70 2.39 -30.55
C THR A 214 0.50 1.48 -30.24
N LYS A 215 1.63 2.02 -29.77
CA LYS A 215 2.83 1.22 -29.43
C LYS A 215 2.86 0.80 -27.95
N GLU A 216 2.33 1.63 -27.05
CA GLU A 216 2.26 1.31 -25.61
C GLU A 216 1.08 0.38 -25.27
N THR A 217 0.00 0.37 -26.06
CA THR A 217 -1.08 -0.63 -25.89
C THR A 217 -0.60 -2.06 -26.17
N ILE A 218 0.49 -2.23 -26.92
CA ILE A 218 1.07 -3.56 -27.25
C ILE A 218 1.84 -4.14 -26.06
N SER A 219 2.27 -3.31 -25.10
CA SER A 219 2.87 -3.75 -23.84
C SER A 219 1.82 -4.03 -22.75
N ASN A 220 0.81 -4.86 -23.06
CA ASN A 220 0.02 -5.78 -22.22
C ASN A 220 -0.41 -5.45 -20.76
N ILE A 221 -0.27 -4.22 -20.26
CA ILE A 221 -0.81 -3.81 -18.96
C ILE A 221 -1.69 -2.60 -19.23
N ASP A 222 -3.01 -2.83 -19.24
CA ASP A 222 -3.99 -1.75 -19.22
C ASP A 222 -3.90 -1.10 -17.84
N TYR A 223 -3.23 0.05 -17.75
CA TYR A 223 -3.00 0.80 -16.51
C TYR A 223 -4.26 1.52 -16.01
N THR A 224 -5.40 1.33 -16.68
CA THR A 224 -6.63 2.04 -16.37
C THR A 224 -7.20 1.62 -15.01
N CYS A 225 -7.07 2.52 -14.03
CA CYS A 225 -7.72 2.39 -12.73
C CYS A 225 -9.13 3.00 -12.81
N LEU A 226 -10.16 2.16 -12.67
CA LEU A 226 -11.55 2.60 -12.51
C LEU A 226 -11.85 2.87 -11.02
N PRO A 227 -12.92 3.63 -10.69
CA PRO A 227 -13.29 3.89 -9.29
C PRO A 227 -13.43 2.60 -8.47
N ASP A 228 -13.97 1.55 -9.06
CA ASP A 228 -14.23 0.28 -8.38
C ASP A 228 -13.04 -0.69 -8.38
N THR A 229 -11.94 -0.38 -9.10
CA THR A 229 -10.82 -1.32 -9.28
C THR A 229 -10.19 -1.72 -7.95
N CYS A 230 -9.99 -0.77 -7.03
CA CYS A 230 -9.45 -1.09 -5.70
C CYS A 230 -10.39 -2.02 -4.91
N ILE A 231 -11.69 -1.72 -4.92
CA ILE A 231 -12.70 -2.50 -4.19
C ILE A 231 -12.82 -3.91 -4.76
N GLN A 232 -12.88 -4.04 -6.09
CA GLN A 232 -12.91 -5.35 -6.77
C GLN A 232 -11.64 -6.16 -6.49
N ALA A 233 -10.46 -5.55 -6.60
CA ALA A 233 -9.20 -6.23 -6.31
C ALA A 233 -9.18 -6.80 -4.87
N ARG A 234 -9.64 -6.01 -3.90
CA ARG A 234 -9.75 -6.44 -2.49
C ARG A 234 -10.77 -7.56 -2.30
N ARG A 235 -11.95 -7.46 -2.91
CA ARG A 235 -12.98 -8.53 -2.86
C ARG A 235 -12.47 -9.84 -3.46
N ASN A 236 -11.87 -9.79 -4.64
CA ASN A 236 -11.33 -10.96 -5.33
C ASN A 236 -10.22 -11.62 -4.50
N ALA A 237 -9.33 -10.81 -3.92
CA ALA A 237 -8.27 -11.32 -3.05
C ALA A 237 -8.82 -11.99 -1.78
N ILE A 238 -9.84 -11.40 -1.14
CA ILE A 238 -10.50 -12.00 0.02
C ILE A 238 -11.12 -13.35 -0.34
N GLN A 239 -11.81 -13.44 -1.48
CA GLN A 239 -12.39 -14.69 -1.98
C GLN A 239 -11.32 -15.76 -2.26
N GLU A 240 -10.22 -15.38 -2.91
CA GLU A 240 -9.07 -16.28 -3.15
C GLU A 240 -8.49 -16.80 -1.83
N TRP A 241 -8.36 -15.92 -0.83
CA TRP A 241 -7.83 -16.29 0.48
C TRP A 241 -8.75 -17.19 1.29
N SER A 242 -10.07 -17.03 1.14
CA SER A 242 -11.05 -17.94 1.77
C SER A 242 -11.11 -19.29 1.06
N GLY A 243 -10.96 -19.33 -0.27
CA GLY A 243 -10.96 -20.58 -1.05
C GLY A 243 -9.70 -21.43 -0.89
N GLN A 244 -8.58 -20.84 -0.48
CA GLN A 244 -7.34 -21.54 -0.14
C GLN A 244 -7.35 -22.16 1.28
N ALA A 245 -8.47 -22.10 2.00
CA ALA A 245 -8.61 -22.63 3.36
C ALA A 245 -9.18 -24.07 3.41
N GLU A 246 -9.36 -24.72 2.26
CA GLU A 246 -9.70 -26.15 2.13
C GLU A 246 -8.46 -27.01 1.85
#